data_AF-A0A2E9Q9H8-F1
#
_entry.id   AF-A0A2E9Q9H8-F1
#
_cell.length_a   1.000
_cell.length_b   1.000
_cell.length_c   1.000
_cell.angle_alpha   90.00
_cell.angle_beta   90.00
_cell.angle_gamma   90.00
#
_symmetry.space_group_name_H-M   'P 1'
#
loop_
_entity.id
_entity.type
_entity.pdbx_description
1 polymer ?
#
loop_
_entity_poly.entity_id
_entity_poly.type
_entity_poly.pdbx_seq_one_letter_code
_entity_poly.pdbx_strand_id
1 'polypeptide(L)'
;MQHSTYIRSPLRLPLLLLLATAFVAGPYCKEDSAVQDPDSVHRDPGQFAGTYSLEPSRTKHYIVLKKDGTAISERDGQREIGFVQRDSRMLRIYLQKKPVGLFLFDDYDANDWRGVWKDSVKILKRLQ
;
A
#
# COMPACT_ATOMS: atom_id res chain seq x y z
N MET A 1 47.92 50.00 18.43
CA MET A 1 49.06 50.76 17.85
C MET A 1 49.87 49.82 16.96
N GLN A 2 50.38 50.36 15.86
CA GLN A 2 50.87 49.70 14.64
C GLN A 2 52.26 49.03 14.74
N HIS A 3 52.65 48.41 13.61
CA HIS A 3 53.96 47.90 13.13
C HIS A 3 54.14 46.37 13.29
N SER A 4 53.92 45.51 12.29
CA SER A 4 54.40 45.41 10.89
C SER A 4 55.88 45.03 10.77
N THR A 5 56.19 43.78 10.38
CA THR A 5 57.25 43.48 9.39
C THR A 5 57.03 42.11 8.73
N TYR A 6 56.97 42.11 7.40
CA TYR A 6 56.96 40.95 6.49
C TYR A 6 58.40 40.46 6.24
N ILE A 7 58.60 39.14 6.10
CA ILE A 7 59.67 38.60 5.24
C ILE A 7 59.11 37.48 4.35
N ARG A 8 59.41 37.63 3.06
CA ARG A 8 59.04 36.84 1.89
C ARG A 8 59.82 35.53 1.82
N SER A 9 59.24 34.48 1.22
CA SER A 9 59.92 33.53 0.32
C SER A 9 58.92 32.53 -0.31
N PRO A 10 59.24 31.94 -1.49
CA PRO A 10 58.35 32.08 -2.64
C PRO A 10 57.67 30.78 -3.12
N LEU A 11 56.64 31.01 -3.94
CA LEU A 11 56.13 30.17 -5.03
C LEU A 11 56.67 28.74 -5.13
N ARG A 12 55.76 27.77 -4.95
CA ARG A 12 55.58 26.71 -5.95
C ARG A 12 54.09 26.55 -6.24
N LEU A 13 53.74 26.96 -7.46
CA LEU A 13 52.45 26.76 -8.10
C LEU A 13 52.18 25.25 -8.33
N PRO A 14 50.92 24.89 -8.62
CA PRO A 14 50.25 23.68 -8.18
C PRO A 14 50.52 22.49 -9.09
N LEU A 15 50.60 21.30 -8.49
CA LEU A 15 50.50 20.05 -9.23
C LEU A 15 49.02 19.63 -9.26
N LEU A 16 48.46 19.68 -10.47
CA LEU A 16 47.35 18.87 -11.01
C LEU A 16 46.36 18.29 -9.98
N LEU A 17 45.12 18.77 -9.90
CA LEU A 17 44.06 18.51 -10.87
C LEU A 17 43.95 17.01 -11.23
N LEU A 18 43.08 16.29 -10.50
CA LEU A 18 42.14 15.26 -11.00
C LEU A 18 41.59 14.47 -9.80
N LEU A 19 40.53 14.98 -9.17
CA LEU A 19 39.56 14.11 -8.51
C LEU A 19 38.18 14.48 -9.06
N ALA A 20 38.04 14.22 -10.36
CA ALA A 20 36.77 14.30 -11.05
C ALA A 20 35.92 13.08 -10.68
N THR A 21 34.71 13.37 -10.17
CA THR A 21 33.49 12.61 -10.44
C THR A 21 33.52 11.10 -10.24
N ALA A 22 33.20 10.66 -9.02
CA ALA A 22 32.35 9.48 -8.85
C ALA A 22 30.98 9.96 -8.36
N PHE A 23 30.20 10.52 -9.29
CA PHE A 23 28.75 10.53 -9.19
C PHE A 23 28.33 9.06 -9.28
N VAL A 24 28.35 8.35 -8.15
CA VAL A 24 27.67 7.08 -8.06
C VAL A 24 26.21 7.46 -8.06
N ALA A 25 25.62 7.48 -9.26
CA ALA A 25 24.20 7.29 -9.45
C ALA A 25 23.86 5.97 -8.75
N GLY A 26 23.53 6.06 -7.47
CA GLY A 26 22.82 5.00 -6.79
C GLY A 26 21.61 4.69 -7.66
N PRO A 27 21.34 3.40 -7.95
CA PRO A 27 20.22 3.03 -8.79
C PRO A 27 18.99 3.74 -8.24
N TYR A 28 18.38 4.55 -9.09
CA TYR A 28 17.02 5.01 -8.90
C TYR A 28 16.24 3.84 -8.32
N CYS A 29 15.79 3.96 -7.06
CA CYS A 29 14.65 3.19 -6.60
C CYS A 29 13.51 3.60 -7.51
N LYS A 30 13.39 2.91 -8.65
CA LYS A 30 12.24 3.01 -9.52
C LYS A 30 11.13 2.42 -8.67
N GLU A 31 10.39 3.34 -8.08
CA GLU A 31 9.19 3.05 -7.35
C GLU A 31 8.22 2.43 -8.35
N ASP A 32 8.28 1.10 -8.47
CA ASP A 32 7.27 0.26 -9.14
C ASP A 32 5.99 0.26 -8.27
N SER A 33 5.55 1.45 -7.88
CA SER A 33 4.16 1.71 -7.54
C SER A 33 3.40 1.77 -8.86
N ALA A 34 3.35 0.63 -9.55
CA ALA A 34 2.38 0.42 -10.62
C ALA A 34 1.01 0.55 -9.96
N VAL A 35 0.47 1.77 -10.00
CA VAL A 35 -0.94 2.05 -9.73
C VAL A 35 -1.69 1.22 -10.77
N GLN A 36 -2.08 0.01 -10.39
CA GLN A 36 -2.92 -0.84 -11.22
C GLN A 36 -4.19 -0.05 -11.49
N ASP A 37 -4.44 0.24 -12.77
CA ASP A 37 -5.69 0.88 -13.19
C ASP A 37 -6.84 0.00 -12.68
N PRO A 38 -7.70 0.51 -11.78
CA PRO A 38 -8.80 -0.27 -11.20
C PRO A 38 -9.77 -0.82 -12.25
N ASP A 39 -9.78 -0.25 -13.47
CA ASP A 39 -10.59 -0.72 -14.58
C ASP A 39 -9.92 -1.87 -15.37
N SER A 40 -8.61 -2.09 -15.19
CA SER A 40 -7.85 -3.25 -15.73
C SER A 40 -7.77 -4.45 -14.78
N VAL A 41 -8.30 -4.30 -13.55
CA VAL A 41 -8.20 -5.30 -12.49
C VAL A 41 -9.21 -6.44 -12.70
N HIS A 42 -8.72 -7.68 -12.69
CA HIS A 42 -9.56 -8.88 -12.72
C HIS A 42 -10.42 -8.97 -11.45
N ARG A 43 -11.75 -8.90 -11.63
CA ARG A 43 -12.74 -8.97 -10.55
C ARG A 43 -13.19 -10.40 -10.37
N ASP A 44 -12.73 -11.02 -9.30
CA ASP A 44 -13.09 -12.40 -8.99
C ASP A 44 -12.95 -12.63 -7.48
N PRO A 45 -14.03 -12.99 -6.76
CA PRO A 45 -13.91 -13.49 -5.39
C PRO A 45 -13.48 -14.96 -5.36
N GLY A 46 -13.58 -15.67 -6.48
CA GLY A 46 -13.42 -17.11 -6.58
C GLY A 46 -14.36 -17.84 -5.61
N GLN A 47 -13.80 -18.77 -4.85
CA GLN A 47 -14.50 -19.52 -3.81
C GLN A 47 -14.91 -18.67 -2.58
N PHE A 48 -14.48 -17.42 -2.51
CA PHE A 48 -14.71 -16.53 -1.36
C PHE A 48 -15.98 -15.69 -1.47
N ALA A 49 -16.85 -15.98 -2.45
CA ALA A 49 -18.20 -15.41 -2.45
C ALA A 49 -18.95 -15.82 -1.16
N GLY A 50 -19.64 -14.87 -0.54
CA GLY A 50 -20.30 -15.07 0.75
C GLY A 50 -20.59 -13.77 1.49
N THR A 51 -21.12 -13.91 2.69
CA THR A 51 -21.43 -12.81 3.60
C THR A 51 -20.46 -12.83 4.78
N TYR A 52 -19.90 -11.67 5.10
CA TYR A 52 -18.88 -11.51 6.12
C TYR A 52 -19.29 -10.40 7.12
N SER A 53 -18.99 -10.58 8.41
CA SER A 53 -18.95 -9.47 9.37
C SER A 53 -17.57 -8.84 9.37
N LEU A 54 -17.53 -7.54 9.65
CA LEU A 54 -16.29 -6.78 9.83
C LEU A 54 -16.10 -6.46 11.31
N GLU A 55 -15.11 -7.09 11.93
CA GLU A 55 -14.91 -7.08 13.38
C GLU A 55 -13.54 -6.48 13.78
N PRO A 56 -13.42 -5.85 14.96
CA PRO A 56 -14.52 -5.40 15.80
C PRO A 56 -15.23 -4.20 15.16
N SER A 57 -16.54 -4.13 15.32
CA SER A 57 -17.32 -2.94 14.95
C SER A 57 -18.31 -2.61 16.06
N ARG A 58 -18.48 -1.31 16.34
CA ARG A 58 -19.48 -0.82 17.31
C ARG A 58 -20.91 -1.03 16.81
N THR A 59 -21.07 -1.12 15.50
CA THR A 59 -22.33 -1.32 14.81
C THR A 59 -22.26 -2.53 13.90
N LYS A 60 -23.41 -3.02 13.45
CA LYS A 60 -23.46 -4.10 12.46
C LYS A 60 -22.87 -3.61 11.15
N HIS A 61 -21.72 -4.18 10.77
CA HIS A 61 -21.04 -3.88 9.51
C HIS A 61 -20.79 -5.20 8.78
N TYR A 62 -21.43 -5.34 7.63
CA TYR A 62 -21.34 -6.52 6.78
C TYR A 62 -20.73 -6.21 5.43
N ILE A 63 -20.00 -7.19 4.90
CA ILE A 63 -19.50 -7.20 3.52
C ILE A 63 -20.09 -8.41 2.82
N VAL A 64 -20.74 -8.21 1.67
CA VAL A 64 -21.22 -9.28 0.80
C VAL A 64 -20.36 -9.32 -0.45
N LEU A 65 -19.73 -10.47 -0.70
CA LEU A 65 -18.95 -10.75 -1.91
C LEU A 65 -19.79 -11.65 -2.82
N LYS A 66 -20.17 -11.15 -3.99
CA LYS A 66 -20.93 -11.91 -4.99
C LYS A 66 -20.02 -12.63 -5.95
N LYS A 67 -20.47 -13.76 -6.52
CA LYS A 67 -19.72 -14.58 -7.49
C LYS A 67 -19.19 -13.83 -8.71
N ASP A 68 -19.81 -12.70 -9.07
CA ASP A 68 -19.41 -11.85 -10.20
C ASP A 68 -18.30 -10.84 -9.87
N GLY A 69 -17.73 -10.90 -8.66
CA GLY A 69 -16.72 -9.94 -8.19
C GLY A 69 -17.28 -8.65 -7.61
N THR A 70 -18.61 -8.51 -7.51
CA THR A 70 -19.22 -7.36 -6.82
C THR A 70 -19.02 -7.46 -5.31
N ALA A 71 -18.60 -6.37 -4.70
CA ALA A 71 -18.55 -6.21 -3.25
C ALA A 71 -19.62 -5.20 -2.80
N ILE A 72 -20.38 -5.53 -1.77
CA ILE A 72 -21.37 -4.64 -1.15
C ILE A 72 -20.99 -4.49 0.32
N SER A 73 -20.74 -3.27 0.77
CA SER A 73 -20.58 -2.94 2.18
C SER A 73 -21.87 -2.35 2.71
N GLU A 74 -22.36 -2.87 3.82
CA GLU A 74 -23.52 -2.36 4.52
C GLU A 74 -23.17 -2.03 5.97
N ARG A 75 -23.44 -0.80 6.39
CA ARG A 75 -23.21 -0.32 7.75
C ARG A 75 -24.32 0.63 8.13
N ASP A 76 -25.05 0.32 9.21
CA ASP A 76 -26.11 1.21 9.75
C ASP A 76 -27.13 1.66 8.68
N GLY A 77 -27.51 0.74 7.78
CA GLY A 77 -28.43 1.02 6.67
C GLY A 77 -27.83 1.79 5.49
N GLN A 78 -26.57 2.24 5.59
CA GLN A 78 -25.83 2.80 4.45
C GLN A 78 -25.21 1.67 3.64
N ARG A 79 -25.36 1.76 2.31
CA ARG A 79 -24.87 0.76 1.37
C ARG A 79 -23.89 1.39 0.39
N GLU A 80 -22.69 0.82 0.31
CA GLU A 80 -21.66 1.15 -0.66
C GLU A 80 -21.42 -0.05 -1.57
N ILE A 81 -21.28 0.18 -2.88
CA ILE A 81 -21.04 -0.87 -3.88
C ILE A 81 -19.66 -0.64 -4.50
N GLY A 82 -18.95 -1.73 -4.75
CA GLY A 82 -17.75 -1.75 -5.55
C GLY A 82 -17.41 -3.17 -5.96
N PHE A 83 -16.14 -3.52 -5.91
CA PHE A 83 -15.66 -4.81 -6.40
C PHE A 83 -14.58 -5.38 -5.49
N VAL A 84 -14.36 -6.68 -5.65
CA VAL A 84 -13.29 -7.42 -4.98
C VAL A 84 -12.30 -7.92 -6.00
N GLN A 85 -11.03 -7.84 -5.62
CA GLN A 85 -9.90 -8.43 -6.32
C GLN A 85 -9.28 -9.46 -5.39
N ARG A 86 -9.05 -10.66 -5.93
CA ARG A 86 -8.35 -11.73 -5.24
C ARG A 86 -6.94 -11.86 -5.79
N ASP A 87 -5.97 -11.97 -4.90
CA ASP A 87 -4.63 -12.48 -5.16
C ASP A 87 -4.50 -13.88 -4.50
N SER A 88 -3.44 -14.59 -4.78
CA SER A 88 -3.03 -15.85 -4.15
C SER A 88 -3.11 -15.86 -2.62
N ARG A 89 -2.82 -14.74 -1.95
CA ARG A 89 -2.72 -14.65 -0.48
C ARG A 89 -3.60 -13.57 0.16
N MET A 90 -4.32 -12.79 -0.64
CA MET A 90 -5.08 -11.67 -0.11
C MET A 90 -6.34 -11.36 -0.91
N LEU A 91 -7.25 -10.68 -0.22
CA LEU A 91 -8.48 -10.14 -0.76
C LEU A 91 -8.44 -8.62 -0.62
N ARG A 92 -8.53 -7.91 -1.75
CA ARG A 92 -8.60 -6.45 -1.83
C ARG A 92 -10.01 -6.02 -2.19
N ILE A 93 -10.58 -5.12 -1.40
CA ILE A 93 -11.94 -4.59 -1.60
C ILE A 93 -11.83 -3.13 -1.98
N TYR A 94 -12.51 -2.80 -3.08
CA TYR A 94 -12.64 -1.44 -3.58
C TYR A 94 -14.09 -1.00 -3.44
N LEU A 95 -14.31 0.18 -2.88
CA LEU A 95 -15.62 0.85 -2.86
C LEU A 95 -15.44 2.23 -3.50
N GLN A 96 -16.40 2.65 -4.33
CA GLN A 96 -16.31 3.95 -5.03
C GLN A 96 -14.97 4.16 -5.76
N LYS A 97 -14.43 3.09 -6.38
CA LYS A 97 -13.12 3.05 -7.05
C LYS A 97 -11.89 3.31 -6.17
N LYS A 98 -12.02 3.28 -4.84
CA LYS A 98 -10.89 3.41 -3.90
C LYS A 98 -10.66 2.10 -3.16
N PRO A 99 -9.40 1.67 -2.95
CA PRO A 99 -9.12 0.55 -2.09
C PRO A 99 -9.52 0.92 -0.65
N VAL A 100 -10.38 0.12 -0.04
CA VAL A 100 -10.86 0.34 1.33
C VAL A 100 -10.53 -0.82 2.24
N GLY A 101 -10.30 -2.02 1.69
CA GLY A 101 -10.06 -3.23 2.45
C GLY A 101 -8.92 -4.05 1.88
N LEU A 102 -8.05 -4.57 2.73
CA LEU A 102 -7.02 -5.54 2.38
C LEU A 102 -6.96 -6.59 3.49
N PHE A 103 -7.27 -7.84 3.16
CA PHE A 103 -7.30 -8.96 4.10
C PHE A 103 -6.39 -10.07 3.62
N LEU A 104 -5.58 -10.61 4.52
CA LEU A 104 -4.71 -11.74 4.23
C LEU A 104 -5.48 -13.03 4.48
N PHE A 105 -5.40 -13.97 3.54
CA PHE A 105 -5.90 -15.32 3.78
C PHE A 105 -5.05 -15.95 4.87
N ASP A 106 -5.72 -16.46 5.88
CA ASP A 106 -5.08 -17.16 6.97
C ASP A 106 -5.14 -18.67 6.68
N ASP A 107 -4.00 -19.35 6.78
CA ASP A 107 -3.92 -20.80 6.64
C ASP A 107 -4.49 -21.53 7.87
N TYR A 108 -4.62 -20.82 9.01
CA TYR A 108 -5.13 -21.37 10.27
C TYR A 108 -6.66 -21.35 10.38
N ASP A 109 -7.33 -20.32 9.84
CA ASP A 109 -8.80 -20.25 9.80
C ASP A 109 -9.30 -19.62 8.49
N ALA A 110 -9.89 -20.47 7.63
CA ALA A 110 -10.46 -20.06 6.36
C ALA A 110 -11.68 -19.12 6.49
N ASN A 111 -12.21 -18.94 7.70
CA ASN A 111 -13.37 -18.11 7.97
C ASN A 111 -13.04 -16.81 8.70
N ASP A 112 -11.79 -16.56 9.11
CA ASP A 112 -11.38 -15.36 9.85
C ASP A 112 -10.12 -14.76 9.23
N TRP A 113 -10.28 -13.73 8.40
CA TRP A 113 -9.13 -13.09 7.73
C TRP A 113 -8.80 -11.75 8.34
N ARG A 114 -7.55 -11.61 8.79
CA ARG A 114 -7.03 -10.37 9.38
C ARG A 114 -6.60 -9.41 8.29
N GLY A 115 -6.84 -8.12 8.51
CA GLY A 115 -6.55 -7.11 7.53
C GLY A 115 -6.76 -5.69 8.01
N VAL A 116 -6.81 -4.78 7.03
CA VAL A 116 -7.08 -3.37 7.23
C VAL A 116 -8.36 -3.01 6.49
N TRP A 117 -9.20 -2.18 7.11
CA TRP A 117 -10.39 -1.59 6.53
C TRP A 117 -10.45 -0.09 6.86
N LYS A 118 -10.49 0.78 5.84
CA LYS A 118 -10.51 2.25 5.98
C LYS A 118 -9.52 2.70 7.06
N ASP A 119 -8.26 2.28 6.92
CA ASP A 119 -7.12 2.60 7.81
C ASP A 119 -7.19 2.03 9.24
N SER A 120 -8.09 1.09 9.51
CA SER A 120 -8.20 0.41 10.82
C SER A 120 -8.00 -1.09 10.70
N VAL A 121 -7.31 -1.71 11.64
CA VAL A 121 -7.18 -3.17 11.71
C VAL A 121 -8.56 -3.81 11.96
N LYS A 122 -8.89 -4.81 11.16
CA LYS A 122 -10.14 -5.58 11.22
C LYS A 122 -9.91 -7.06 10.94
N ILE A 123 -10.93 -7.84 11.28
CA ILE A 123 -11.12 -9.23 10.92
C ILE A 123 -12.35 -9.26 10.01
N LEU A 124 -12.19 -9.87 8.85
CA LEU A 124 -13.28 -10.19 7.94
C LEU A 124 -13.72 -11.63 8.23
N LYS A 125 -14.81 -11.77 8.97
CA LYS A 125 -15.30 -13.05 9.49
C LYS A 125 -16.45 -13.56 8.66
N ARG A 126 -16.35 -14.77 8.11
CA ARG A 126 -17.41 -15.39 7.31
C ARG A 126 -18.58 -15.79 8.21
N LEU A 127 -19.81 -15.43 7.81
CA LEU A 127 -21.02 -15.70 8.60
C LEU A 127 -21.75 -17.00 8.20
N GLN A 128 -21.40 -17.59 7.05
CA GLN A 128 -21.89 -18.88 6.55
C GLN A 128 -20.85 -19.55 5.65
#